data_AF-A0A7C6R658-F1
#
_entry.id   AF-A0A7C6R658-F1
#
_cell.length_a   1.000
_cell.length_b   1.000
_cell.length_c   1.000
_cell.angle_alpha   90.00
_cell.angle_beta   90.00
_cell.angle_gamma   90.00
#
_symmetry.space_group_name_H-M   'P 1'
#
loop_
_entity.id
_entity.type
_entity.pdbx_description
1 polymer ?
#
loop_
_entity_poly.entity_id
_entity_poly.type
_entity_poly.pdbx_seq_one_letter_code
_entity_poly.pdbx_strand_id
1 'polypeptide(L)'
;MKGKFIVSAFCGIFFAIVTFYVLEYIKFENALLISIFAGLMFYLMLLIFLLLYENILNKRYYEAEKNIKSNIWFKFNGNINTANSVRNANIYFTDDGIVFISLDTKPYVIEEVLIQNIEKIQSDYINKLNIYTNDNRLFIITSSEVKELFPILNEHNWMNKV
;
A
#
# COMPACT_ATOMS: atom_id res chain seq x y z
N MET A 1 -9.30 0.41 7.75
CA MET A 1 -9.76 0.83 9.09
C MET A 1 -9.48 -0.21 10.18
N LYS A 2 -9.98 -1.46 10.10
CA LYS A 2 -9.78 -2.52 11.11
C LYS A 2 -8.31 -2.79 11.50
N GLY A 3 -7.40 -2.84 10.52
CA GLY A 3 -5.98 -3.10 10.77
C GLY A 3 -5.31 -2.07 11.69
N LYS A 4 -5.68 -0.79 11.61
CA LYS A 4 -5.08 0.28 12.43
C LYS A 4 -5.49 0.18 13.89
N PHE A 5 -6.75 -0.16 14.14
CA PHE A 5 -7.25 -0.44 15.47
C PHE A 5 -6.50 -1.61 16.11
N ILE A 6 -6.28 -2.69 15.35
CA ILE A 6 -5.54 -3.87 15.81
C ILE A 6 -4.09 -3.51 16.12
N VAL A 7 -3.38 -2.84 15.21
CA VAL A 7 -1.98 -2.42 15.43
C VAL A 7 -1.87 -1.51 16.64
N SER A 8 -2.75 -0.51 16.75
CA SER A 8 -2.73 0.42 17.87
C SER A 8 -2.99 -0.31 19.19
N ALA A 9 -3.98 -1.22 19.22
CA ALA A 9 -4.34 -1.96 20.42
C ALA A 9 -3.19 -2.87 20.86
N PHE A 10 -2.58 -3.59 19.92
CA PHE A 10 -1.44 -4.44 20.19
C PHE A 10 -0.26 -3.63 20.76
N CYS A 11 0.11 -2.52 20.14
CA CYS A 11 1.20 -1.68 20.62
C CYS A 11 0.87 -1.03 21.97
N GLY A 12 -0.38 -0.61 22.21
CA GLY A 12 -0.82 -0.07 23.50
C GLY A 12 -0.76 -1.10 24.63
N ILE A 13 -1.21 -2.34 24.39
CA ILE A 13 -1.09 -3.45 25.35
C ILE A 13 0.37 -3.75 25.64
N PHE A 14 1.20 -3.87 24.59
CA PHE A 14 2.63 -4.10 24.76
C PHE A 14 3.30 -3.00 25.58
N PHE A 15 2.98 -1.75 25.29
CA PHE A 15 3.48 -0.59 26.03
C PHE A 15 3.05 -0.61 27.51
N ALA A 16 1.79 -0.98 27.80
CA ALA A 16 1.33 -1.16 29.18
C ALA A 16 2.12 -2.24 29.92
N ILE A 17 2.35 -3.40 29.29
CA ILE A 17 3.11 -4.50 29.89
C ILE A 17 4.55 -4.08 30.22
N VAL A 18 5.24 -3.45 29.27
CA VAL A 18 6.60 -2.96 29.49
C VAL A 18 6.62 -1.91 30.60
N THR A 19 5.68 -0.96 30.58
CA THR A 19 5.57 0.09 31.60
C THR A 19 5.32 -0.51 32.99
N PHE A 20 4.47 -1.53 33.08
CA PHE A 20 4.19 -2.23 34.35
C PHE A 20 5.46 -2.81 34.97
N TYR A 21 6.23 -3.59 34.19
CA TYR A 21 7.46 -4.22 34.70
C TYR A 21 8.52 -3.19 35.11
N VAL A 22 8.63 -2.08 34.37
CA VAL A 22 9.56 -0.99 34.73
C VAL A 22 9.13 -0.33 36.05
N LEU A 23 7.85 -0.03 36.22
CA LEU A 23 7.32 0.61 37.44
C LEU A 23 7.37 -0.33 38.64
N GLU A 24 7.12 -1.63 38.45
CA GLU A 24 7.23 -2.64 39.49
C GLU A 24 8.69 -2.82 39.93
N TYR A 25 9.64 -2.82 38.99
CA TYR A 25 11.08 -2.91 39.29
C TYR A 25 11.58 -1.78 40.21
N ILE A 26 11.09 -0.55 39.98
CA ILE A 26 11.41 0.61 40.82
C ILE A 26 10.51 0.75 42.07
N LYS A 27 9.63 -0.23 42.32
CA LYS A 27 8.69 -0.27 43.45
C LYS A 27 7.76 0.95 43.49
N PHE A 28 7.29 1.41 42.33
CA PHE A 28 6.37 2.54 42.24
C PHE A 28 4.97 2.12 42.70
N GLU A 29 4.34 2.93 43.55
CA GLU A 29 2.96 2.69 43.99
C GLU A 29 1.99 2.81 42.82
N ASN A 30 0.95 1.97 42.78
CA ASN A 30 -0.06 1.96 41.72
C ASN A 30 0.50 1.67 40.31
N ALA A 31 1.63 0.95 40.21
CA ALA A 31 2.24 0.55 38.93
C ALA A 31 1.24 0.00 37.90
N LEU A 32 0.28 -0.82 38.35
CA LEU A 32 -0.78 -1.39 37.50
C LEU A 32 -1.71 -0.34 36.91
N LEU A 33 -2.20 0.60 37.72
CA LEU A 33 -3.14 1.63 37.25
C LEU A 33 -2.45 2.57 36.25
N ILE A 34 -1.21 2.96 36.56
CA ILE A 34 -0.42 3.85 35.72
C ILE A 34 -0.08 3.18 34.39
N SER A 35 0.28 1.89 34.41
CA SER A 35 0.61 1.16 33.18
C SER A 35 -0.58 0.98 32.24
N ILE A 36 -1.77 0.69 32.80
CA ILE A 36 -3.02 0.61 32.03
C ILE A 36 -3.34 1.98 31.40
N PHE A 37 -3.26 3.06 32.19
CA PHE A 37 -3.52 4.41 31.68
C PHE A 37 -2.51 4.81 30.59
N ALA A 38 -1.23 4.51 30.79
CA ALA A 38 -0.17 4.78 29.82
C ALA A 38 -0.38 4.01 28.51
N GLY A 39 -0.75 2.73 28.57
CA GLY A 39 -1.09 1.93 27.40
C GLY A 39 -2.31 2.45 26.64
N LEU A 40 -3.35 2.89 27.36
CA LEU A 40 -4.54 3.50 26.74
C LEU A 40 -4.21 4.82 26.05
N MET A 41 -3.41 5.68 26.69
CA MET A 41 -2.96 6.93 26.08
C MET A 41 -2.10 6.67 24.84
N PHE A 42 -1.18 5.71 24.91
CA PHE A 42 -0.38 5.29 23.77
C PHE A 42 -1.25 4.80 22.61
N TYR A 43 -2.23 3.94 22.90
CA TYR A 43 -3.20 3.46 21.92
C TYR A 43 -3.92 4.62 21.20
N LEU A 44 -4.49 5.56 21.95
CA LEU A 44 -5.23 6.69 21.39
C LEU A 44 -4.32 7.59 20.55
N MET A 45 -3.14 7.89 21.06
CA MET A 45 -2.17 8.74 20.37
C MET A 45 -1.70 8.10 19.07
N LEU A 46 -1.31 6.82 19.10
CA LEU A 46 -0.89 6.08 17.91
C LEU A 46 -2.02 5.99 16.88
N LEU A 47 -3.25 5.74 17.32
CA LEU A 47 -4.40 5.67 16.43
C LEU A 47 -4.61 7.01 15.69
N ILE A 48 -4.54 8.13 16.40
CA ILE A 48 -4.63 9.47 15.80
C ILE A 48 -3.51 9.68 14.77
N PHE A 49 -2.26 9.34 15.12
CA PHE A 49 -1.13 9.45 14.19
C PHE A 49 -1.31 8.60 12.94
N LEU A 50 -1.80 7.36 13.06
CA LEU A 50 -2.06 6.49 11.92
C LEU A 50 -3.18 7.02 11.00
N LEU A 51 -4.21 7.68 11.57
CA LEU A 51 -5.27 8.32 10.80
C LEU A 51 -4.76 9.58 10.08
N LEU A 52 -3.97 10.41 10.77
CA LEU A 52 -3.35 11.59 10.15
C LEU A 52 -2.38 11.18 9.04
N TYR A 53 -1.57 10.16 9.27
CA TYR A 53 -0.63 9.63 8.28
C TYR A 53 -1.35 9.17 7.01
N GLU A 54 -2.46 8.42 7.15
CA GLU A 54 -3.28 8.02 6.00
C GLU A 54 -3.81 9.24 5.24
N ASN A 55 -4.36 10.24 5.93
CA ASN A 55 -4.90 11.43 5.27
C ASN A 55 -3.82 12.19 4.49
N ILE A 56 -2.62 12.32 5.06
CA ILE A 56 -1.48 12.94 4.39
C ILE A 56 -1.06 12.11 3.16
N LEU A 57 -0.97 10.79 3.31
CA LEU A 57 -0.56 9.90 2.22
C LEU A 57 -1.59 9.91 1.09
N ASN A 58 -2.89 9.85 1.40
CA ASN A 58 -3.98 9.94 0.45
C ASN A 58 -3.96 11.27 -0.31
N LYS A 59 -3.68 12.38 0.38
CA LYS A 59 -3.54 13.68 -0.28
C LYS A 59 -2.37 13.69 -1.26
N ARG A 60 -1.23 13.10 -0.91
CA ARG A 60 -0.08 12.99 -1.81
C ARG A 60 -0.39 12.12 -3.03
N TYR A 61 -1.07 10.99 -2.83
CA TYR A 61 -1.52 10.15 -3.95
C TYR A 61 -2.50 10.89 -4.85
N TYR A 62 -3.45 11.63 -4.27
CA TYR A 62 -4.38 12.45 -5.04
C TYR A 62 -3.67 13.56 -5.85
N GLU A 63 -2.66 14.22 -5.27
CA GLU A 63 -1.84 15.19 -5.98
C GLU A 63 -1.01 14.54 -7.09
N ALA A 64 -0.47 13.34 -6.88
CA ALA A 64 0.27 12.60 -7.89
C ALA A 64 -0.65 12.12 -9.03
N GLU A 65 -1.87 11.68 -8.72
CA GLU A 65 -2.88 11.25 -9.69
C GLU A 65 -3.26 12.37 -10.67
N LYS A 66 -3.26 13.63 -10.23
CA LYS A 66 -3.49 14.80 -11.13
C LYS A 66 -2.44 14.97 -12.23
N ASN A 67 -1.27 14.35 -12.09
CA ASN A 67 -0.23 14.40 -13.11
C ASN A 67 -0.44 13.34 -14.19
N ILE A 68 -1.35 12.38 -13.99
CA ILE A 68 -1.75 11.41 -15.00
C ILE A 68 -2.62 12.16 -16.02
N LYS A 69 -2.09 12.33 -17.24
CA LYS A 69 -2.78 13.09 -18.31
C LYS A 69 -3.90 12.29 -18.97
N SER A 70 -3.72 10.99 -19.05
CA SER A 70 -4.57 10.05 -19.77
C SER A 70 -5.75 9.64 -18.89
N ASN A 71 -6.88 9.29 -19.50
CA ASN A 71 -8.07 8.89 -18.75
C ASN A 71 -7.80 7.58 -17.99
N ILE A 72 -8.08 7.58 -16.68
CA ILE A 72 -7.92 6.42 -15.81
C ILE A 72 -9.24 5.65 -15.81
N TRP A 73 -9.24 4.43 -16.36
CA TRP A 73 -10.45 3.59 -16.42
C TRP A 73 -10.46 2.51 -15.33
N PHE A 74 -9.31 2.16 -14.76
CA PHE A 74 -9.23 1.27 -13.61
C PHE A 74 -8.08 1.63 -12.69
N LYS A 75 -8.30 1.53 -11.38
CA LYS A 75 -7.25 1.74 -10.39
C LYS A 75 -7.46 0.87 -9.15
N PHE A 76 -6.36 0.40 -8.58
CA PHE A 76 -6.36 -0.40 -7.36
C PHE A 76 -5.03 -0.29 -6.62
N ASN A 77 -4.99 -0.81 -5.39
CA ASN A 77 -3.77 -0.90 -4.59
C ASN A 77 -3.18 -2.31 -4.69
N GLY A 78 -1.87 -2.38 -4.85
CA GLY A 78 -1.17 -3.65 -4.97
C GLY A 78 0.30 -3.56 -4.62
N ASN A 79 0.93 -4.72 -4.50
CA ASN A 79 2.38 -4.79 -4.40
C ASN A 79 2.95 -4.92 -5.81
N ILE A 80 3.90 -4.07 -6.15
CA ILE A 80 4.69 -4.17 -7.37
C ILE A 80 6.06 -4.69 -6.98
N ASN A 81 6.43 -5.82 -7.57
CA ASN A 81 7.79 -6.31 -7.53
C ASN A 81 8.49 -5.88 -8.82
N THR A 82 9.42 -4.94 -8.67
CA THR A 82 10.45 -4.66 -9.67
C THR A 82 11.69 -5.48 -9.29
N ALA A 83 12.55 -5.84 -10.24
CA ALA A 83 13.68 -6.76 -10.02
C ALA A 83 14.54 -6.48 -8.76
N ASN A 84 14.52 -5.25 -8.24
CA ASN A 84 15.29 -4.81 -7.08
C ASN A 84 14.48 -4.65 -5.77
N SER A 85 13.14 -4.56 -5.82
CA SER A 85 12.34 -4.32 -4.61
C SER A 85 10.85 -4.62 -4.80
N VAL A 86 10.21 -5.07 -3.71
CA VAL A 86 8.75 -5.12 -3.58
C VAL A 86 8.27 -3.86 -2.89
N ARG A 87 7.33 -3.14 -3.50
CA ARG A 87 6.77 -1.89 -2.96
C ARG A 87 5.25 -1.90 -3.03
N ASN A 88 4.61 -1.24 -2.07
CA ASN A 88 3.18 -0.96 -2.19
C ASN A 88 3.00 0.24 -3.15
N ALA A 89 2.04 0.11 -4.05
CA ALA A 89 1.76 1.13 -5.04
C ALA A 89 0.27 1.22 -5.34
N ASN A 90 -0.15 2.43 -5.69
CA ASN A 90 -1.38 2.64 -6.43
C ASN A 90 -1.09 2.37 -7.90
N ILE A 91 -1.90 1.51 -8.49
CA ILE A 91 -1.74 1.04 -9.86
C ILE A 91 -2.90 1.60 -10.66
N TYR A 92 -2.58 2.29 -11.74
CA TYR A 92 -3.54 2.97 -12.59
C TYR A 92 -3.42 2.43 -14.00
N PHE A 93 -4.53 1.97 -14.54
CA PHE A 93 -4.63 1.62 -15.94
C PHE A 93 -5.31 2.77 -16.68
N THR A 94 -4.64 3.22 -17.74
CA THR A 94 -5.02 4.39 -18.52
C THR A 94 -5.16 4.04 -19.99
N ASP A 95 -5.60 4.97 -20.84
CA ASP A 95 -5.66 4.73 -22.27
C ASP A 95 -4.27 4.52 -22.91
N ASP A 96 -3.23 5.14 -22.35
CA ASP A 96 -1.87 5.16 -22.91
C ASP A 96 -0.94 4.11 -22.32
N GLY A 97 -1.29 3.55 -21.15
CA GLY A 97 -0.41 2.62 -20.44
C GLY A 97 -0.78 2.40 -18.97
N ILE A 98 0.16 1.84 -18.22
CA ILE A 98 0.04 1.58 -16.79
C ILE A 98 0.91 2.56 -16.02
N VAL A 99 0.34 3.24 -15.03
CA VAL A 99 1.08 4.12 -14.12
C VAL A 99 1.14 3.47 -12.74
N PHE A 100 2.35 3.43 -12.19
CA PHE A 100 2.67 2.93 -10.87
C PHE A 100 3.12 4.09 -10.00
N ILE A 101 2.43 4.31 -8.88
CA ILE A 101 2.78 5.35 -7.93
C ILE A 101 3.03 4.70 -6.58
N SER A 102 4.26 4.83 -6.06
CA SER A 102 4.67 4.33 -4.75
C SER A 102 5.25 5.46 -3.91
N LEU A 103 4.48 5.91 -2.92
CA LEU A 103 4.81 7.04 -2.04
C LEU A 103 4.99 6.64 -0.57
N ASP A 104 4.96 5.33 -0.29
CA ASP A 104 5.06 4.77 1.06
C ASP A 104 6.47 4.92 1.66
N THR A 105 7.49 4.82 0.81
CA THR A 105 8.91 4.77 1.21
C THR A 105 9.76 5.59 0.26
N LYS A 106 10.77 6.29 0.81
CA LYS A 106 11.75 7.01 -0.01
C LYS A 106 12.78 6.04 -0.60
N PRO A 107 13.29 6.27 -1.82
CA PRO A 107 12.84 7.29 -2.77
C PRO A 107 11.43 6.98 -3.29
N TYR A 108 10.60 8.02 -3.45
CA TYR A 108 9.28 7.90 -4.05
C TYR A 108 9.42 7.53 -5.52
N VAL A 109 8.57 6.61 -5.99
CA VAL A 109 8.65 6.08 -7.35
C VAL A 109 7.35 6.38 -8.06
N ILE A 110 7.47 7.04 -9.22
CA ILE A 110 6.39 7.17 -10.20
C ILE A 110 6.96 6.57 -11.48
N GLU A 111 6.38 5.47 -11.94
CA GLU A 111 6.83 4.74 -13.11
C GLU A 111 5.66 4.55 -14.06
N GLU A 112 5.89 4.81 -15.34
CA GLU A 112 4.89 4.69 -16.39
C GLU A 112 5.38 3.69 -17.43
N VAL A 113 4.51 2.74 -17.77
CA VAL A 113 4.73 1.73 -18.79
C VAL A 113 3.70 1.97 -19.89
N LEU A 114 4.16 2.60 -20.98
CA LEU A 114 3.33 2.84 -22.16
C LEU A 114 2.88 1.52 -22.77
N ILE A 115 1.65 1.46 -23.26
CA ILE A 115 1.04 0.24 -23.83
C ILE A 115 1.87 -0.32 -24.99
N GLN A 116 2.45 0.54 -25.82
CA GLN A 116 3.33 0.17 -26.94
C GLN A 116 4.63 -0.54 -26.50
N ASN A 117 5.02 -0.39 -25.24
CA ASN A 117 6.20 -1.03 -24.67
C ASN A 117 5.85 -2.34 -23.95
N ILE A 118 4.58 -2.71 -23.87
CA ILE A 118 4.14 -3.96 -23.24
C ILE A 118 4.13 -5.03 -24.32
N GLU A 119 4.92 -6.08 -24.10
CA GLU A 119 5.02 -7.23 -25.01
C GLU A 119 3.96 -8.29 -24.67
N LYS A 120 3.71 -8.48 -23.38
CA LYS A 120 2.84 -9.55 -22.91
C LYS A 120 2.30 -9.27 -21.53
N ILE A 121 1.02 -9.57 -21.31
CA ILE A 121 0.38 -9.62 -20.00
C ILE A 121 -0.01 -11.06 -19.69
N GLN A 122 0.41 -11.59 -18.55
CA GLN A 122 0.12 -12.96 -18.14
C GLN A 122 -0.39 -13.01 -16.70
N SER A 123 -1.46 -13.77 -16.47
CA SER A 123 -1.86 -14.20 -15.13
C SER A 123 -1.23 -15.54 -14.81
N ASP A 124 -0.49 -15.63 -13.70
CA ASP A 124 -0.07 -16.95 -13.18
C ASP A 124 -1.07 -17.50 -12.15
N TYR A 125 -1.77 -16.61 -11.43
CA TYR A 125 -2.65 -16.94 -10.31
C TYR A 125 -3.75 -15.88 -10.15
N ILE A 126 -4.80 -16.19 -9.38
CA ILE A 126 -5.95 -15.30 -9.12
C ILE A 126 -5.53 -13.87 -8.68
N ASN A 127 -4.38 -13.74 -8.02
CA ASN A 127 -3.93 -12.49 -7.42
C ASN A 127 -2.61 -11.94 -8.02
N LYS A 128 -2.11 -12.51 -9.12
CA LYS A 128 -0.78 -12.16 -9.66
C LYS A 128 -0.84 -11.88 -11.16
N LEU A 129 -0.41 -10.68 -11.55
CA LEU A 129 -0.27 -10.25 -12.94
C LEU A 129 1.19 -9.99 -13.25
N ASN A 130 1.67 -10.56 -14.34
CA ASN A 130 3.00 -10.31 -14.90
C ASN A 130 2.84 -9.45 -16.16
N ILE A 131 3.60 -8.36 -16.22
CA ILE A 131 3.69 -7.48 -17.39
C ILE A 131 5.12 -7.54 -17.89
N TYR A 132 5.28 -8.08 -19.09
CA TYR A 132 6.54 -8.14 -19.82
C TYR A 132 6.61 -6.96 -20.76
N THR A 133 7.78 -6.34 -20.83
CA THR A 133 8.01 -5.15 -21.65
C THR A 133 9.14 -5.37 -22.63
N ASN A 134 9.11 -4.64 -23.75
CA ASN A 134 10.04 -4.78 -24.87
C ASN A 134 11.51 -4.52 -24.48
N ASP A 135 11.76 -3.85 -23.35
CA ASP A 135 13.09 -3.60 -22.80
C ASP A 135 13.55 -4.66 -21.78
N ASN A 136 12.91 -5.84 -21.79
CA ASN A 136 13.15 -6.98 -20.90
C ASN A 136 12.88 -6.69 -19.41
N ARG A 137 12.12 -5.64 -19.06
CA ARG A 137 11.64 -5.49 -17.68
C ARG A 137 10.40 -6.35 -17.44
N LEU A 138 10.35 -6.92 -16.24
CA LEU A 138 9.21 -7.67 -15.72
C LEU A 138 8.63 -6.92 -14.53
N PHE A 139 7.36 -6.54 -14.62
CA PHE A 139 6.58 -6.02 -13.51
C PHE A 139 5.64 -7.09 -13.00
N ILE A 140 5.78 -7.45 -11.73
CA ILE A 140 4.87 -8.40 -11.09
C ILE A 140 3.97 -7.63 -10.14
N ILE A 141 2.69 -7.62 -10.43
CA ILE A 141 1.66 -7.03 -9.58
C ILE A 141 0.99 -8.14 -8.78
N THR A 142 0.95 -7.97 -7.47
CA THR A 142 0.22 -8.86 -6.56
C THR A 142 -0.90 -8.08 -5.85
N SER A 143 -2.15 -8.41 -6.12
CA SER A 143 -3.33 -7.86 -5.43
C SER A 143 -4.53 -8.80 -5.56
N SER A 144 -5.43 -8.77 -4.57
CA SER A 144 -6.71 -9.50 -4.64
C SER A 144 -7.65 -8.96 -5.73
N GLU A 145 -7.39 -7.74 -6.21
CA GLU A 145 -8.18 -7.06 -7.24
C GLU A 145 -7.74 -7.48 -8.66
N VAL A 146 -6.62 -8.21 -8.82
CA VAL A 146 -6.14 -8.70 -10.13
C VAL A 146 -7.17 -9.59 -10.83
N LYS A 147 -7.98 -10.34 -10.08
CA LYS A 147 -9.06 -11.17 -10.64
C LYS A 147 -10.11 -10.35 -11.43
N GLU A 148 -10.30 -9.09 -11.07
CA GLU A 148 -11.29 -8.18 -11.69
C GLU A 148 -10.70 -7.49 -12.92
N LEU A 149 -9.37 -7.51 -13.07
CA LEU A 149 -8.66 -6.81 -14.14
C LEU A 149 -8.86 -7.44 -15.52
N PHE A 150 -8.92 -8.77 -15.63
CA PHE A 150 -8.99 -9.46 -16.93
C PHE A 150 -10.24 -9.14 -17.76
N PRO A 151 -11.46 -9.17 -17.18
CA PRO A 151 -12.65 -8.69 -17.87
C PRO A 151 -12.50 -7.25 -18.39
N ILE A 152 -11.93 -6.36 -17.56
CA ILE A 152 -11.78 -4.95 -17.88
C ILE A 152 -10.73 -4.73 -18.98
N LEU A 153 -9.61 -5.45 -18.95
CA LEU A 153 -8.61 -5.42 -20.02
C LEU A 153 -9.21 -5.83 -21.38
N ASN A 154 -10.13 -6.80 -21.38
CA ASN A 154 -10.84 -7.19 -22.59
C ASN A 154 -11.82 -6.11 -23.06
N GLU A 155 -12.60 -5.52 -22.15
CA GLU A 155 -13.52 -4.41 -22.46
C GLU A 155 -12.81 -3.21 -23.11
N HIS A 156 -11.59 -2.91 -22.66
CA HIS A 156 -10.77 -1.81 -23.19
C HIS A 156 -9.85 -2.22 -24.35
N ASN A 157 -10.03 -3.42 -24.94
CA ASN A 157 -9.24 -3.97 -26.05
C ASN A 157 -7.72 -4.01 -25.79
N TRP A 158 -7.29 -4.06 -24.52
CA TRP A 158 -5.86 -4.10 -24.18
C TRP A 158 -5.19 -5.40 -24.62
N MET A 159 -5.91 -6.52 -24.52
CA MET A 159 -5.39 -7.83 -24.94
C MET A 159 -5.17 -7.95 -26.46
N ASN A 160 -5.71 -7.03 -27.26
CA ASN A 160 -5.48 -6.98 -28.72
C ASN A 160 -4.36 -5.99 -29.09
N LYS A 161 -3.96 -5.12 -28.16
CA LYS A 161 -2.93 -4.09 -28.35
C LYS A 161 -1.56 -4.52 -27.84
N VAL A 162 -1.54 -5.54 -26.99
CA VAL A 162 -0.36 -6.18 -26.38
C VAL A 162 -0.11 -7.51 -27.05
#